data_AF-A0A7Y5NNK7-F1
#
_entry.id   AF-A0A7Y5NNK7-F1
#
_cell.length_a   1.000
_cell.length_b   1.000
_cell.length_c   1.000
_cell.angle_alpha   90.00
_cell.angle_beta   90.00
_cell.angle_gamma   90.00
#
_symmetry.space_group_name_H-M   'P 1'
#
loop_
_entity.id
_entity.type
_entity.pdbx_description
1 polymer ?
#
loop_
_entity_poly.entity_id
_entity_poly.type
_entity_poly.pdbx_seq_one_letter_code
_entity_poly.pdbx_strand_id
1 'polypeptide(L)'
;MSRTAHVVAQSNGAACLHCGRAVTFGMPIAIDDFVAMSNAFVKTHAKCKKPAGDQCAFCLGHGHTYLGCETVDTLGRWRESRDTGLSSEAIYRYFGGLGGDPRHPIDPADFGRCYRLTKRFPETLRALQALAAASKVWAALHKHWDELCRLYEEEFPTGRAPRLYARMEELGTHG
;
A
#
# COMPACT_ATOMS: atom_id res chain seq x y z
N MET A 1 18.44 -8.64 -19.34
CA MET A 1 17.24 -8.09 -18.68
C MET A 1 16.25 -7.64 -19.75
N SER A 2 14.99 -8.08 -19.69
CA SER A 2 13.96 -7.73 -20.68
C SER A 2 13.74 -6.21 -20.73
N ARG A 3 13.52 -5.64 -21.93
CA ARG A 3 13.30 -4.20 -22.17
C ARG A 3 12.01 -3.65 -21.53
N THR A 4 11.23 -4.50 -20.86
CA THR A 4 9.90 -4.17 -20.32
C THR A 4 9.68 -4.67 -18.89
N ALA A 5 10.75 -5.03 -18.16
CA ALA A 5 10.65 -5.53 -16.78
C ALA A 5 9.99 -4.53 -15.79
N HIS A 6 9.87 -3.26 -16.18
CA HIS A 6 9.22 -2.19 -15.42
C HIS A 6 7.75 -1.96 -15.81
N VAL A 7 7.16 -2.77 -16.69
CA VAL A 7 5.72 -2.75 -16.98
C VAL A 7 5.09 -3.98 -16.33
N VAL A 8 4.11 -3.75 -15.46
CA VAL A 8 3.44 -4.81 -14.70
C VAL A 8 1.96 -4.88 -15.05
N ALA A 9 1.44 -6.10 -15.15
CA ALA A 9 0.02 -6.37 -15.28
C ALA A 9 -0.69 -6.17 -13.93
N GLN A 10 -1.95 -5.78 -13.99
CA GLN A 10 -2.80 -5.50 -12.83
C GLN A 10 -4.17 -6.13 -13.02
N SER A 11 -4.91 -6.28 -11.92
CA SER A 11 -6.23 -6.93 -11.89
C SER A 11 -7.24 -6.33 -12.89
N ASN A 12 -7.13 -5.05 -13.23
CA ASN A 12 -7.94 -4.39 -14.25
C ASN A 12 -7.10 -3.47 -15.17
N GLY A 13 -5.82 -3.73 -15.37
CA GLY A 13 -4.96 -2.73 -15.99
C GLY A 13 -3.51 -3.13 -16.24
N ALA A 14 -2.71 -2.12 -16.57
CA ALA A 14 -1.25 -2.20 -16.59
C ALA A 14 -0.65 -0.90 -16.05
N ALA A 15 0.55 -0.97 -15.45
CA ALA A 15 1.27 0.22 -15.03
C ALA A 15 2.76 0.14 -15.32
N CYS A 16 3.36 1.32 -15.49
CA CYS A 16 4.79 1.50 -15.68
C CYS A 16 5.43 1.94 -14.36
N LEU A 17 6.27 1.09 -13.78
CA LEU A 17 7.01 1.36 -12.54
C LEU A 17 8.11 2.42 -12.71
N HIS A 18 8.43 2.80 -13.94
CA HIS A 18 9.37 3.90 -14.19
C HIS A 18 8.68 5.25 -14.19
N CYS A 19 7.56 5.46 -14.86
CA CYS A 19 6.95 6.80 -14.92
C CYS A 19 5.69 6.94 -14.07
N GLY A 20 5.23 5.88 -13.42
CA GLY A 20 4.01 5.87 -12.63
C GLY A 20 2.71 5.86 -13.44
N ARG A 21 2.76 6.01 -14.76
CA ARG A 21 1.55 5.95 -15.61
C ARG A 21 0.89 4.58 -15.50
N ALA A 22 -0.43 4.58 -15.47
CA ALA A 22 -1.24 3.38 -15.47
C ALA A 22 -2.38 3.53 -16.49
N VAL A 23 -2.84 2.39 -17.01
CA VAL A 23 -4.07 2.26 -17.79
C VAL A 23 -5.01 1.35 -17.03
N THR A 24 -6.27 1.76 -16.91
CA THR A 24 -7.36 0.98 -16.33
C THR A 24 -8.29 0.56 -17.47
N PHE A 25 -8.67 -0.71 -17.50
CA PHE A 25 -9.64 -1.28 -18.42
C PHE A 25 -11.01 -1.31 -17.75
N GLY A 26 -12.04 -0.86 -18.47
CA GLY A 26 -13.42 -1.04 -18.03
C GLY A 26 -13.80 -2.51 -18.21
N MET A 27 -14.21 -3.18 -17.14
CA MET A 27 -14.61 -4.59 -17.19
C MET A 27 -16.14 -4.72 -17.27
N PRO A 28 -16.68 -5.68 -18.05
CA PRO A 28 -15.96 -6.65 -18.88
C PRO A 28 -15.39 -6.01 -20.17
N ILE A 29 -14.26 -6.55 -20.65
CA ILE A 29 -13.61 -6.17 -21.92
C ILE A 29 -13.37 -7.42 -22.77
N ALA A 30 -13.40 -7.29 -24.10
CA ALA A 30 -13.00 -8.38 -24.99
C ALA A 30 -11.51 -8.72 -24.80
N ILE A 31 -11.17 -10.01 -24.87
CA ILE A 31 -9.78 -10.47 -24.68
C ILE A 31 -8.84 -9.84 -25.71
N ASP A 32 -9.28 -9.72 -26.97
CA ASP A 32 -8.48 -9.13 -28.03
C ASP A 32 -8.17 -7.65 -27.76
N ASP A 33 -9.15 -6.90 -27.26
CA ASP A 33 -8.98 -5.49 -26.87
C ASP A 33 -8.03 -5.37 -25.69
N PHE A 34 -8.17 -6.23 -24.67
CA PHE A 34 -7.25 -6.27 -23.53
C PHE A 34 -5.80 -6.52 -23.98
N VAL A 35 -5.59 -7.49 -24.87
CA VAL A 35 -4.26 -7.83 -25.41
C VAL A 35 -3.71 -6.67 -26.24
N ALA A 36 -4.53 -6.07 -27.11
CA ALA A 36 -4.13 -4.94 -27.95
C ALA A 36 -3.71 -3.72 -27.10
N MET A 37 -4.53 -3.34 -26.12
CA MET A 37 -4.23 -2.22 -25.23
C MET A 37 -3.01 -2.50 -24.36
N SER A 38 -2.87 -3.71 -23.81
CA SER A 38 -1.70 -4.11 -23.02
C SER A 38 -0.41 -4.04 -23.84
N ASN A 39 -0.42 -4.57 -25.06
CA ASN A 39 0.71 -4.50 -25.98
C ASN A 39 1.06 -3.06 -26.37
N ALA A 40 0.06 -2.22 -26.64
CA ALA A 40 0.26 -0.80 -26.91
C ALA A 40 0.91 -0.08 -25.72
N PHE A 41 0.46 -0.38 -24.49
CA PHE A 41 1.02 0.17 -23.27
C PHE A 41 2.49 -0.24 -23.08
N VAL A 42 2.79 -1.54 -23.25
CA VAL A 42 4.15 -2.09 -23.19
C VAL A 42 5.07 -1.43 -24.23
N LYS A 43 4.62 -1.32 -25.48
CA LYS A 43 5.37 -0.70 -26.57
C LYS A 43 5.69 0.77 -26.27
N THR A 44 4.70 1.52 -25.79
CA THR A 44 4.86 2.93 -25.42
C THR A 44 5.90 3.11 -24.30
N HIS A 45 6.01 2.14 -23.39
CA HIS A 45 6.92 2.21 -22.25
C HIS A 45 8.21 1.41 -22.41
N ALA A 46 8.48 0.81 -23.58
CA ALA A 46 9.65 -0.05 -23.82
C ALA A 46 11.02 0.66 -23.63
N LYS A 47 11.04 2.00 -23.69
CA LYS A 47 12.23 2.84 -23.45
C LYS A 47 12.03 3.82 -22.31
N CYS A 48 11.01 3.62 -21.49
CA CYS A 48 10.73 4.50 -20.36
C CYS A 48 11.91 4.45 -19.39
N LYS A 49 12.41 5.61 -18.96
CA LYS A 49 13.51 5.72 -18.00
C LYS A 49 12.94 6.04 -16.63
N LYS A 50 13.50 5.42 -15.58
CA LYS A 50 13.17 5.77 -14.19
C LYS A 50 13.62 7.22 -13.92
N PRO A 51 12.71 8.13 -13.55
CA PRO A 51 13.06 9.46 -13.08
C PRO A 51 13.91 9.39 -11.81
N ALA A 52 14.67 10.44 -11.55
CA ALA A 52 15.34 10.61 -10.26
C ALA A 52 14.31 10.83 -9.14
N GLY A 53 14.69 10.47 -7.91
CA GLY A 53 13.86 10.62 -6.72
C GLY A 53 13.00 9.39 -6.39
N ASP A 54 12.41 9.43 -5.21
CA ASP A 54 11.60 8.35 -4.67
C ASP A 54 10.30 8.18 -5.48
N GLN A 55 9.85 6.93 -5.55
CA GLN A 55 8.53 6.60 -6.08
C GLN A 55 7.50 6.69 -4.97
N CYS A 56 6.45 7.45 -5.19
CA CYS A 56 5.35 7.60 -4.26
C CYS A 56 4.57 6.27 -4.14
N ALA A 57 4.39 5.78 -2.92
CA ALA A 57 3.63 4.54 -2.65
C ALA A 57 2.15 4.64 -3.05
N PHE A 58 1.57 5.84 -3.01
CA PHE A 58 0.15 6.06 -3.31
C PHE A 58 -0.15 6.10 -4.82
N CYS A 59 0.60 6.90 -5.57
CA CYS A 59 0.31 7.19 -6.98
C CYS A 59 1.33 6.63 -7.98
N LEU A 60 2.44 6.04 -7.52
CA LEU A 60 3.60 5.60 -8.32
C LEU A 60 4.33 6.70 -9.08
N GLY A 61 3.95 7.97 -8.89
CA GLY A 61 4.68 9.12 -9.38
C GLY A 61 6.06 9.24 -8.73
N HIS A 62 6.93 10.06 -9.33
CA HIS A 62 8.29 10.28 -8.83
C HIS A 62 8.47 11.70 -8.30
N GLY A 63 9.53 11.89 -7.51
CA GLY A 63 9.95 13.22 -7.02
C GLY A 63 9.21 13.68 -5.76
N HIS A 64 8.37 12.83 -5.18
CA HIS A 64 7.71 13.07 -3.90
C HIS A 64 7.46 11.75 -3.16
N THR A 65 7.36 11.81 -1.84
CA THR A 65 6.95 10.68 -1.00
C THR A 65 5.42 10.66 -0.85
N TYR A 66 4.88 9.59 -0.25
CA TYR A 66 3.45 9.47 0.04
C TYR A 66 2.88 10.65 0.86
N LEU A 67 3.69 11.30 1.69
CA LEU A 67 3.28 12.46 2.48
C LEU A 67 2.99 13.70 1.61
N GLY A 68 3.73 13.87 0.52
CA GLY A 68 3.56 14.98 -0.43
C GLY A 68 2.67 14.64 -1.62
N CYS A 69 1.91 13.54 -1.56
CA CYS A 69 1.12 13.08 -2.69
C CYS A 69 -0.17 13.91 -2.85
N GLU A 70 -0.19 14.79 -3.84
CA GLU A 70 -1.35 15.63 -4.15
C GLU A 70 -2.54 14.85 -4.69
N THR A 71 -2.31 13.70 -5.34
CA THR A 71 -3.39 12.87 -5.90
C THR A 71 -4.15 12.05 -4.86
N VAL A 72 -3.63 11.99 -3.62
CA VAL A 72 -4.24 11.28 -2.48
C VAL A 72 -4.33 12.25 -1.31
N ASP A 73 -5.36 13.09 -1.40
CA ASP A 73 -5.70 14.18 -0.49
C ASP A 73 -6.80 13.80 0.51
N THR A 74 -7.56 12.75 0.22
CA THR A 74 -8.69 12.27 1.04
C THR A 74 -8.60 10.77 1.31
N LEU A 75 -9.27 10.32 2.37
CA LEU A 75 -9.39 8.89 2.69
C LEU A 75 -10.08 8.09 1.57
N GLY A 76 -11.03 8.70 0.86
CA GLY A 76 -11.66 8.09 -0.32
C GLY A 76 -10.64 7.83 -1.43
N ARG A 77 -9.81 8.83 -1.76
CA ARG A 77 -8.72 8.68 -2.72
C ARG A 77 -7.65 7.70 -2.26
N TRP A 78 -7.36 7.64 -0.97
CA TRP A 78 -6.43 6.63 -0.44
C TRP A 78 -6.96 5.22 -0.65
N ARG A 79 -8.26 5.00 -0.45
CA ARG A 79 -8.89 3.69 -0.69
C ARG A 79 -8.84 3.26 -2.16
N GLU A 80 -8.90 4.23 -3.07
CA GLU A 80 -8.73 4.02 -4.52
C GLU A 80 -7.25 3.88 -4.93
N SER A 81 -6.32 4.22 -4.02
CA SER A 81 -4.89 4.16 -4.27
C SER A 81 -4.37 2.72 -4.22
N ARG A 82 -3.08 2.58 -4.56
CA ARG A 82 -2.40 1.28 -4.59
C ARG A 82 -1.82 0.86 -3.25
N ASP A 83 -1.88 1.74 -2.26
CA ASP A 83 -1.29 1.52 -0.95
C ASP A 83 -2.31 1.02 0.06
N THR A 84 -3.04 -0.02 -0.34
CA THR A 84 -4.12 -0.64 0.41
C THR A 84 -3.87 -2.13 0.58
N GLY A 85 -4.48 -2.71 1.60
CA GLY A 85 -4.39 -4.13 1.96
C GLY A 85 -5.37 -4.43 3.08
N LEU A 86 -5.61 -5.71 3.36
CA LEU A 86 -6.66 -6.15 4.28
C LEU A 86 -6.55 -5.50 5.67
N SER A 87 -5.33 -5.36 6.18
CA SER A 87 -5.04 -4.74 7.49
C SER A 87 -5.31 -3.24 7.51
N SER A 88 -4.88 -2.50 6.49
CA SER A 88 -5.13 -1.05 6.41
C SER A 88 -6.59 -0.74 6.08
N GLU A 89 -7.25 -1.61 5.30
CA GLU A 89 -8.70 -1.52 5.08
C GLU A 89 -9.49 -1.74 6.36
N ALA A 90 -9.04 -2.63 7.24
CA ALA A 90 -9.65 -2.79 8.57
C ALA A 90 -9.59 -1.47 9.36
N ILE A 91 -8.46 -0.77 9.37
CA ILE A 91 -8.33 0.58 9.97
C ILE A 91 -9.36 1.54 9.37
N TYR A 92 -9.43 1.63 8.03
CA TYR A 92 -10.38 2.51 7.34
C TYR A 92 -11.84 2.20 7.71
N ARG A 93 -12.23 0.91 7.74
CA ARG A 93 -13.60 0.50 8.07
C ARG A 93 -13.96 0.82 9.51
N TYR A 94 -13.08 0.52 10.45
CA TYR A 94 -13.30 0.82 11.86
C TYR A 94 -13.31 2.34 12.13
N PHE A 95 -12.46 3.10 11.44
CA PHE A 95 -12.47 4.56 11.50
C PHE A 95 -13.82 5.16 11.07
N GLY A 96 -14.42 4.60 10.02
CA GLY A 96 -15.74 4.98 9.51
C GLY A 96 -16.92 4.38 10.27
N GLY A 97 -16.68 3.62 11.35
CA GLY A 97 -17.75 2.97 12.14
C GLY A 97 -18.43 1.79 11.43
N LEU A 98 -17.85 1.28 10.32
CA LEU A 98 -18.42 0.18 9.54
C LEU A 98 -18.13 -1.20 10.15
N GLY A 99 -17.08 -1.30 10.97
CA GLY A 99 -16.60 -2.56 11.53
C GLY A 99 -16.22 -3.60 10.45
N GLY A 100 -16.22 -4.88 10.84
CA GLY A 100 -15.93 -6.02 9.97
C GLY A 100 -14.88 -6.95 10.56
N ASP A 101 -14.29 -7.79 9.71
CA ASP A 101 -13.19 -8.67 10.09
C ASP A 101 -11.95 -7.82 10.49
N PRO A 102 -11.47 -7.90 11.74
CA PRO A 102 -10.35 -7.10 12.22
C PRO A 102 -9.00 -7.68 11.73
N ARG A 103 -8.84 -7.81 10.41
CA ARG A 103 -7.58 -8.26 9.77
C ARG A 103 -6.43 -7.40 10.26
N HIS A 104 -5.36 -8.03 10.74
CA HIS A 104 -4.15 -7.36 11.24
C HIS A 104 -2.99 -7.49 10.24
N PRO A 105 -1.97 -6.63 10.31
CA PRO A 105 -0.78 -6.79 9.48
C PRO A 105 -0.02 -8.07 9.87
N ILE A 106 0.34 -8.88 8.87
CA ILE A 106 1.04 -10.15 9.09
C ILE A 106 2.55 -9.93 8.93
N ASP A 107 2.95 -9.08 7.99
CA ASP A 107 4.36 -8.79 7.69
C ASP A 107 4.68 -7.27 7.71
N PRO A 108 5.96 -6.87 7.55
CA PRO A 108 6.34 -5.46 7.52
C PRO A 108 5.74 -4.65 6.38
N ALA A 109 5.41 -5.29 5.25
CA ALA A 109 4.80 -4.61 4.12
C ALA A 109 3.31 -4.31 4.39
N ASP A 110 2.59 -5.23 5.03
CA ASP A 110 1.25 -5.00 5.58
C ASP A 110 1.28 -3.87 6.62
N PHE A 111 2.23 -3.92 7.56
CA PHE A 111 2.38 -2.87 8.56
C PHE A 111 2.68 -1.52 7.90
N GLY A 112 3.55 -1.50 6.88
CA GLY A 112 3.89 -0.31 6.13
C GLY A 112 2.69 0.39 5.50
N ARG A 113 1.70 -0.37 4.98
CA ARG A 113 0.43 0.19 4.47
C ARG A 113 -0.39 0.84 5.58
N CYS A 114 -0.54 0.18 6.73
CA CYS A 114 -1.22 0.74 7.90
C CYS A 114 -0.52 2.01 8.42
N TYR A 115 0.80 1.97 8.52
CA TYR A 115 1.64 3.07 8.93
C TYR A 115 1.49 4.28 7.99
N ARG A 116 1.57 4.09 6.66
CA ARG A 116 1.43 5.19 5.70
C ARG A 116 0.03 5.80 5.71
N LEU A 117 -1.03 4.99 5.85
CA LEU A 117 -2.40 5.47 6.06
C LEU A 117 -2.48 6.38 7.28
N THR A 118 -2.05 5.89 8.44
CA THR A 118 -2.18 6.63 9.71
C THR A 118 -1.28 7.87 9.77
N LYS A 119 -0.09 7.84 9.16
CA LYS A 119 0.76 9.03 9.04
C LYS A 119 0.18 10.08 8.09
N ARG A 120 -0.49 9.66 7.01
CA ARG A 120 -1.13 10.59 6.06
C ARG A 120 -2.42 11.19 6.64
N PHE A 121 -3.20 10.38 7.35
CA PHE A 121 -4.48 10.75 7.95
C PHE A 121 -4.47 10.42 9.46
N PRO A 122 -3.83 11.26 10.29
CA PRO A 122 -3.62 10.99 11.72
C PRO A 122 -4.91 10.69 12.50
N GLU A 123 -6.04 11.24 12.06
CA GLU A 123 -7.35 10.97 12.65
C GLU A 123 -7.73 9.48 12.63
N THR A 124 -7.19 8.71 11.68
CA THR A 124 -7.44 7.26 11.58
C THR A 124 -6.83 6.45 12.72
N LEU A 125 -5.87 7.00 13.47
CA LEU A 125 -5.29 6.33 14.64
C LEU A 125 -6.35 5.97 15.69
N ARG A 126 -7.45 6.73 15.80
CA ARG A 126 -8.54 6.42 16.73
C ARG A 126 -9.19 5.05 16.44
N ALA A 127 -9.10 4.55 15.21
CA ALA A 127 -9.62 3.23 14.85
C ALA A 127 -8.86 2.09 15.54
N LEU A 128 -7.58 2.30 15.91
CA LEU A 128 -6.77 1.30 16.59
C LEU A 128 -7.37 0.90 17.93
N GLN A 129 -8.04 1.82 18.64
CA GLN A 129 -8.75 1.52 19.89
C GLN A 129 -9.92 0.56 19.65
N ALA A 130 -10.72 0.81 18.61
CA ALA A 130 -11.85 -0.04 18.27
C ALA A 130 -11.41 -1.42 17.74
N LEU A 131 -10.31 -1.46 16.99
CA LEU A 131 -9.68 -2.72 16.55
C LEU A 131 -9.09 -3.50 17.74
N ALA A 132 -8.44 -2.83 18.68
CA ALA A 132 -7.91 -3.44 19.90
C ALA A 132 -9.01 -4.08 20.77
N ALA A 133 -10.20 -3.46 20.81
CA ALA A 133 -11.35 -4.06 21.47
C ALA A 133 -11.87 -5.32 20.75
N ALA A 134 -11.70 -5.40 19.43
CA ALA A 134 -12.22 -6.49 18.60
C ALA A 134 -11.24 -7.67 18.41
N SER A 135 -9.93 -7.46 18.57
CA SER A 135 -8.91 -8.48 18.31
C SER A 135 -7.75 -8.39 19.31
N LYS A 136 -7.37 -9.55 19.87
CA LYS A 136 -6.23 -9.67 20.79
C LYS A 136 -4.91 -9.25 20.13
N VAL A 137 -4.74 -9.58 18.84
CA VAL A 137 -3.55 -9.20 18.07
C VAL A 137 -3.53 -7.69 17.88
N TRP A 138 -4.65 -7.08 17.50
CA TRP A 138 -4.73 -5.62 17.43
C TRP A 138 -4.53 -4.94 18.77
N ALA A 139 -4.96 -5.54 19.88
CA ALA A 139 -4.68 -5.01 21.22
C ALA A 139 -3.18 -4.98 21.51
N ALA A 140 -2.44 -6.04 21.13
CA ALA A 140 -1.00 -6.10 21.26
C ALA A 140 -0.31 -5.07 20.34
N LEU A 141 -0.69 -5.02 19.05
CA LEU A 141 -0.15 -4.06 18.09
C LEU A 141 -0.40 -2.60 18.51
N HIS A 142 -1.62 -2.27 18.97
CA HIS A 142 -1.98 -0.93 19.43
C HIS A 142 -1.17 -0.51 20.66
N LYS A 143 -0.99 -1.42 21.63
CA LYS A 143 -0.15 -1.17 22.81
C LYS A 143 1.32 -0.86 22.44
N HIS A 144 1.82 -1.46 21.36
CA HIS A 144 3.21 -1.33 20.91
C HIS A 144 3.36 -0.46 19.66
N TRP A 145 2.34 0.33 19.29
CA TRP A 145 2.29 1.00 17.99
C TRP A 145 3.47 1.93 17.71
N ASP A 146 3.85 2.76 18.69
CA ASP A 146 4.98 3.70 18.56
C ASP A 146 6.33 2.97 18.42
N GLU A 147 6.49 1.83 19.09
CA GLU A 147 7.67 0.97 18.95
C GLU A 147 7.77 0.42 17.51
N LEU A 148 6.66 -0.13 17.00
CA LEU A 148 6.60 -0.69 15.66
C LEU A 148 6.82 0.37 14.57
N CYS A 149 6.28 1.57 14.75
CA CYS A 149 6.51 2.71 13.83
C CYS A 149 7.99 3.07 13.75
N ARG A 150 8.68 3.10 14.89
CA ARG A 150 10.12 3.40 14.94
C ARG A 150 10.94 2.33 14.24
N LEU A 151 10.68 1.04 14.51
CA LEU A 151 11.35 -0.06 13.82
C LEU A 151 11.12 0.00 12.31
N TYR A 152 9.89 0.32 11.89
CA TYR A 152 9.56 0.51 10.49
C TYR A 152 10.36 1.64 9.85
N GLU A 153 10.39 2.82 10.47
CA GLU A 153 11.12 4.00 10.01
C GLU A 153 12.64 3.73 9.93
N GLU A 154 13.20 3.00 10.89
CA GLU A 154 14.62 2.63 10.93
C GLU A 154 15.03 1.63 9.83
N GLU A 155 14.22 0.60 9.58
CA GLU A 155 14.64 -0.53 8.74
C GLU A 155 14.14 -0.44 7.29
N PHE A 156 12.92 0.04 7.08
CA PHE A 156 12.26 -0.07 5.77
C PHE A 156 12.93 0.69 4.61
N PRO A 157 13.72 1.77 4.81
CA PRO A 157 14.52 2.35 3.72
C PRO A 157 15.41 1.34 2.98
N THR A 158 15.77 0.22 3.63
CA THR A 158 16.56 -0.88 3.04
C THR A 158 15.71 -1.88 2.24
N GLY A 159 14.39 -1.75 2.27
CA GLY A 159 13.43 -2.70 1.70
C GLY A 159 13.24 -3.97 2.52
N ARG A 160 13.84 -4.05 3.72
CA ARG A 160 13.73 -5.18 4.65
C ARG A 160 13.54 -4.66 6.07
N ALA A 161 12.76 -5.34 6.88
CA ALA A 161 12.55 -4.97 8.29
C ALA A 161 12.50 -6.21 9.20
N PRO A 162 13.64 -6.90 9.39
CA PRO A 162 13.68 -8.16 10.14
C PRO A 162 13.38 -7.98 11.63
N ARG A 163 13.78 -6.85 12.25
CA ARG A 163 13.46 -6.60 13.66
C ARG A 163 11.98 -6.28 13.82
N LEU A 164 11.41 -5.50 12.91
CA LEU A 164 9.95 -5.28 12.89
C LEU A 164 9.19 -6.59 12.73
N TYR A 165 9.59 -7.44 11.79
CA TYR A 165 8.94 -8.73 11.56
C TYR A 165 9.00 -9.63 12.79
N ALA A 166 10.19 -9.82 13.37
CA ALA A 166 10.36 -10.60 14.61
C ALA A 166 9.51 -10.03 15.75
N ARG A 167 9.44 -8.70 15.86
CA ARG A 167 8.61 -8.05 16.87
C ARG A 167 7.12 -8.29 16.65
N MET A 168 6.66 -8.29 15.41
CA MET A 168 5.27 -8.62 15.07
C MET A 168 4.94 -10.09 15.40
N GLU A 169 5.86 -11.01 15.13
CA GLU A 169 5.72 -12.42 15.51
C GLU A 169 5.57 -12.59 17.03
N GLU A 170 6.39 -11.93 17.83
CA GLU A 170 6.27 -11.93 19.30
C GLU A 170 4.91 -11.42 19.80
N LEU A 171 4.28 -10.49 19.05
CA LEU A 171 2.97 -9.93 19.37
C LEU A 171 1.80 -10.80 18.87
N GLY A 172 2.09 -11.94 18.23
CA GLY A 172 1.10 -12.93 17.84
C GLY A 172 0.42 -12.66 16.50
N THR A 173 1.09 -11.99 15.55
CA THR A 173 0.52 -11.78 14.20
C THR A 173 0.41 -13.06 13.37
N HIS A 174 1.11 -14.12 13.78
CA HIS A 174 1.13 -15.45 13.15
C HIS A 174 0.62 -16.50 14.16
N GLY A 175 -0.70 -16.54 14.34
CA GLY A 175 -1.40 -17.47 15.24
C GLY A 175 -2.61 -18.09 14.58
#